data_AF-A0A3G6MII7-F1
#
_entry.id   AF-A0A3G6MII7-F1
#
_cell.length_a   1.000
_cell.length_b   1.000
_cell.length_c   1.000
_cell.angle_alpha   90.00
_cell.angle_beta   90.00
_cell.angle_gamma   90.00
#
_symmetry.space_group_name_H-M   'P 1'
#
loop_
_entity.id
_entity.type
_entity.pdbx_description
1 polymer ?
#
loop_
_entity_poly.entity_id
_entity_poly.type
_entity_poly.pdbx_seq_one_letter_code
_entity_poly.pdbx_strand_id
1 'polypeptide(L)' 'MEKEICTISIATASLGDMYTFYSDGTIKRVYDNNSLSTDVTEWLDATEISKQNKDKLIKNCPEEFKESVMQILDYP' A
#
# COMPACT_ATOMS: atom_id res chain seq x y z
N MET A 1 -6.98 18.58 3.58
CA MET A 1 -5.77 18.12 4.26
C MET A 1 -5.79 16.62 4.17
N GLU A 2 -5.04 16.03 3.25
CA GLU A 2 -4.94 14.58 3.12
C GLU A 2 -4.19 14.03 4.34
N LYS A 3 -4.87 13.20 5.15
CA LYS A 3 -4.24 12.54 6.30
C LYS A 3 -3.77 11.16 5.85
N GLU A 4 -2.46 10.98 5.88
CA GLU A 4 -1.82 9.67 5.78
C GLU A 4 -2.27 8.83 6.99
N ILE A 5 -2.85 7.67 6.73
CA ILE A 5 -3.30 6.73 7.76
C ILE A 5 -2.11 5.88 8.20
N CYS A 6 -1.50 5.17 7.26
CA CYS A 6 -0.35 4.31 7.52
C CYS A 6 0.45 4.07 6.25
N THR A 7 1.72 3.69 6.41
CA THR A 7 2.58 3.26 5.31
C THR A 7 3.02 1.83 5.56
N ILE A 8 2.73 0.93 4.62
CA ILE A 8 3.07 -0.49 4.68
C ILE A 8 4.10 -0.81 3.61
N SER A 9 5.27 -1.25 4.03
CA SER A 9 6.30 -1.77 3.13
C SER A 9 6.11 -3.28 2.94
N ILE A 10 5.90 -3.73 1.70
CA ILE A 10 5.86 -5.15 1.33
C ILE A 10 7.09 -5.58 0.50
N ALA A 11 8.13 -4.76 0.49
CA ALA A 11 9.38 -4.95 -0.25
C ALA A 11 9.87 -6.40 -0.18
N THR A 12 10.03 -7.06 -1.33
CA THR A 12 10.57 -8.42 -1.42
C THR A 12 12.01 -8.35 -1.89
N ALA A 13 12.96 -8.57 -0.97
CA ALA A 13 14.41 -8.86 -1.12
C ALA A 13 15.30 -8.00 -2.05
N SER A 14 14.77 -7.44 -3.15
CA SER A 14 15.54 -6.76 -4.20
C SER A 14 14.88 -5.49 -4.74
N LEU A 15 13.59 -5.24 -4.49
CA LEU A 15 12.90 -4.01 -4.89
C LEU A 15 12.05 -3.48 -3.73
N GLY A 16 12.19 -2.19 -3.42
CA GLY A 16 11.33 -1.50 -2.48
C GLY A 16 9.92 -1.45 -3.04
N ASP A 17 8.92 -1.78 -2.21
CA ASP A 17 7.51 -1.62 -2.56
C ASP A 17 6.77 -1.18 -1.29
N MET A 18 6.32 0.07 -1.29
CA MET A 18 5.70 0.75 -0.16
C MET A 18 4.31 1.24 -0.56
N TYR A 19 3.31 1.00 0.27
CA TYR A 19 1.95 1.46 0.08
C TYR A 19 1.58 2.42 1.20
N THR A 20 1.27 3.66 0.85
CA THR A 20 0.79 4.68 1.76
C THR A 20 -0.72 4.79 1.61
N PHE A 21 -1.44 4.60 2.71
CA PHE A 21 -2.88 4.69 2.76
C PHE A 21 -3.29 6.08 3.20
N TYR A 22 -4.28 6.66 2.52
CA TYR A 22 -4.83 7.97 2.85
C TYR A 22 -6.26 7.85 3.36
N SER A 23 -6.68 8.80 4.19
CA SER A 23 -8.04 8.82 4.75
C SER A 23 -9.16 9.02 3.74
N ASP A 24 -8.82 9.40 2.51
CA ASP A 24 -9.75 9.54 1.39
C ASP A 24 -10.05 8.20 0.70
N GLY A 25 -9.33 7.13 1.05
CA GLY A 25 -9.41 5.82 0.40
C GLY A 25 -8.38 5.64 -0.72
N THR A 26 -7.63 6.68 -1.08
CA THR A 26 -6.54 6.59 -2.05
C THR A 26 -5.34 5.85 -1.47
N ILE A 27 -4.63 5.12 -2.31
CA ILE A 27 -3.44 4.38 -1.93
C ILE A 27 -2.29 4.80 -2.85
N LYS A 28 -1.20 5.28 -2.26
CA LYS A 28 0.01 5.64 -3.00
C LYS A 28 1.02 4.52 -2.89
N ARG A 29 1.30 3.86 -4.00
CA ARG A 29 2.36 2.88 -4.10
C ARG A 29 3.64 3.57 -4.55
N VAL A 30 4.74 3.32 -3.85
CA VAL A 30 6.08 3.75 -4.22
C VAL A 30 6.92 2.50 -4.36
N TYR A 31 7.46 2.27 -5.56
CA TYR A 31 8.25 1.09 -5.85
C TYR A 31 9.50 1.38 -6.67
N ASP A 32 10.51 0.55 -6.49
CA ASP A 32 11.68 0.55 -7.36
C ASP A 32 11.39 -0.32 -8.59
N ASN A 33 11.48 0.24 -9.79
CA ASN A 33 11.26 -0.51 -11.02
C ASN A 33 12.58 -1.08 -11.57
N ASN A 34 13.65 -0.28 -11.54
CA ASN A 34 14.98 -0.71 -12.01
C ASN A 34 16.09 0.13 -11.38
N SER A 35 17.37 -0.25 -11.53
CA SER A 35 18.51 0.54 -11.01
C SER A 35 18.60 1.99 -11.50
N LEU A 36 17.88 2.34 -12.56
CA LEU A 36 17.80 3.70 -13.12
C LEU A 36 16.49 4.43 -12.77
N SER A 37 15.51 3.71 -12.22
CA SER A 37 14.18 4.22 -11.89
C SER A 37 13.78 3.66 -10.54
N THR A 38 14.34 4.30 -9.53
CA THR A 38 13.98 4.13 -8.13
C THR A 38 12.87 5.12 -7.77
N ASP A 39 12.11 4.83 -6.72
CA ASP A 39 11.07 5.74 -6.19
C ASP A 39 9.91 6.05 -7.17
N VAL A 40 9.52 5.08 -8.01
CA VAL A 40 8.36 5.24 -8.90
C VAL A 40 7.10 5.33 -8.05
N THR A 41 6.46 6.49 -8.09
CA THR A 41 5.22 6.77 -7.38
C THR A 41 4.02 6.54 -8.28
N GLU A 42 3.10 5.71 -7.83
CA GLU A 42 1.86 5.35 -8.52
C GLU A 42 0.69 5.48 -7.55
N TRP A 43 -0.39 6.12 -8.00
CA TRP A 43 -1.61 6.24 -7.22
C TRP A 43 -2.56 5.15 -7.69
N LEU A 44 -2.95 4.28 -6.76
CA LEU A 44 -3.78 3.13 -6.99
C LEU A 44 -5.01 3.24 -6.10
N ASP A 45 -6.13 2.81 -6.64
CA ASP A 45 -7.33 2.61 -5.85
C ASP A 45 -7.33 1.23 -5.18
N ALA A 46 -8.07 1.09 -4.09
CA ALA A 46 -8.26 -0.18 -3.42
C ALA A 46 -8.79 -1.29 -4.34
N THR A 47 -9.55 -0.92 -5.36
CA THR A 47 -10.08 -1.82 -6.38
C THR A 47 -9.02 -2.27 -7.38
N GLU A 48 -7.95 -1.49 -7.58
CA GLU A 48 -6.84 -1.81 -8.48
C GLU A 48 -5.79 -2.72 -7.81
N ILE A 49 -5.78 -2.77 -6.48
CA ILE A 49 -4.90 -3.67 -5.74
C ILE A 49 -5.41 -5.11 -5.87
N SER A 50 -4.57 -5.98 -6.44
CA SER A 50 -4.85 -7.41 -6.55
C SER A 50 -4.98 -8.06 -5.17
N LYS A 51 -5.83 -9.10 -5.04
CA LYS A 51 -6.02 -9.87 -3.79
C LYS A 51 -4.71 -10.31 -3.14
N GLN A 52 -3.71 -10.70 -3.93
CA GLN A 52 -2.39 -11.08 -3.39
C GLN A 52 -1.68 -9.93 -2.68
N ASN A 53 -1.75 -8.71 -3.22
CA ASN A 53 -1.18 -7.53 -2.57
C ASN A 53 -2.00 -7.13 -1.35
N LYS A 54 -3.34 -7.20 -1.42
CA LYS A 54 -4.21 -6.99 -0.24
C LYS A 54 -3.84 -7.93 0.90
N ASP A 55 -3.67 -9.22 0.62
CA ASP A 55 -3.27 -10.22 1.62
C ASP A 55 -1.90 -9.89 2.24
N LYS A 56 -0.90 -9.54 1.41
CA LYS A 56 0.42 -9.10 1.91
C LYS A 56 0.32 -7.84 2.76
N LEU A 57 -0.47 -6.86 2.35
CA LEU A 57 -0.67 -5.61 3.09
C LEU A 57 -1.28 -5.91 4.45
N ILE A 58 -2.40 -6.64 4.50
CA ILE A 58 -3.07 -7.05 5.74
C ILE A 58 -2.18 -7.91 6.63
N LYS A 59 -1.34 -8.78 6.04
CA LYS A 59 -0.41 -9.64 6.78
C LYS A 59 0.77 -8.88 7.37
N ASN A 60 1.27 -7.84 6.70
CA ASN A 60 2.34 -6.98 7.21
C ASN A 60 1.80 -5.80 8.05
N CYS A 61 0.49 -5.53 7.99
CA CYS A 61 -0.15 -4.47 8.74
C CYS A 61 -0.27 -4.86 10.22
N PRO A 62 0.13 -3.98 11.15
CA PRO A 62 -0.21 -4.14 12.57
C PRO A 62 -1.73 -4.15 12.76
N GLU A 63 -2.23 -4.91 13.75
CA GLU A 63 -3.67 -4.98 14.05
C GLU A 63 -4.30 -3.60 14.31
N GLU A 64 -3.53 -2.66 14.84
CA GLU A 64 -3.94 -1.27 15.09
C GLU A 64 -4.39 -0.53 13.82
N PHE A 65 -3.77 -0.82 12.66
CA PHE A 65 -4.11 -0.19 11.38
C PHE A 65 -4.89 -1.12 10.45
N LYS A 66 -5.02 -2.40 10.81
CA LYS A 66 -5.64 -3.43 9.99
C LYS A 66 -7.09 -3.12 9.66
N GLU A 67 -7.84 -2.57 10.63
CA GLU A 67 -9.24 -2.19 10.46
C GLU A 67 -9.40 -1.05 9.44
N SER A 68 -8.55 -0.01 9.56
CA SER A 68 -8.52 1.10 8.60
C SER A 68 -8.11 0.63 7.20
N VAL A 69 -7.09 -0.21 7.11
CA VAL A 69 -6.61 -0.75 5.84
C VAL A 69 -7.65 -1.69 5.20
N MET A 70 -8.37 -2.52 5.98
CA MET A 70 -9.47 -3.33 5.46
C MET A 70 -10.61 -2.49 4.90
N GLN A 71 -10.98 -1.39 5.59
CA GLN A 71 -11.98 -0.46 5.08
C GLN A 71 -11.53 0.20 3.79
N ILE A 72 -10.30 0.70 3.73
CA ILE A 72 -9.76 1.34 2.52
C ILE A 72 -9.69 0.33 1.39
N LEU A 73 -9.14 -0.86 1.64
CA LEU A 73 -9.00 -1.93 0.65
C LEU A 73 -10.33 -2.52 0.17
N ASP A 74 -11.47 -2.07 0.70
CA ASP A 74 -12.80 -2.64 0.43
C ASP A 74 -12.74 -4.19 0.45
N TYR A 75 -12.11 -4.72 1.50
CA TYR A 75 -11.90 -6.15 1.64
C TYR A 75 -13.08 -6.77 2.41
N PRO A 76 -13.90 -7.63 1.77
CA PRO A 76 -15.05 -8.26 2.41
C PRO A 76 -14.67 -9.34 3.42
#